data_AF-A0A3E3K0W2-F1
#
_entry.id   AF-A0A3E3K0W2-F1
#
_cell.length_a   1.000
_cell.length_b   1.000
_cell.length_c   1.000
_cell.angle_alpha   90.00
_cell.angle_beta   90.00
_cell.angle_gamma   90.00
#
_symmetry.space_group_name_H-M   'P 1'
#
loop_
_entity.id
_entity.type
_entity.pdbx_description
1 polymer ?
#
loop_
_entity_poly.entity_id
_entity_poly.type
_entity_poly.pdbx_seq_one_letter_code
_entity_poly.pdbx_strand_id
1 'polypeptide(L)'
;MKKQKEEKNFTYILKCSDGTFYTGWTNDLKKRLKAHNEGKGAKYTKTRRPVALQYYEVFASREEAMRREYQIKRLPRKRKEELIENYQEYQKESQTRHEIGYQKENPA
;
A
#
# COMPACT_ATOMS: atom_id res chain seq x y z
N MET A 1 -16.46 -23.11 -15.48
CA MET A 1 -16.76 -21.67 -15.26
C MET A 1 -15.49 -20.97 -14.78
N LYS A 2 -14.95 -20.00 -15.53
CA LYS A 2 -13.79 -19.22 -15.08
C LYS A 2 -14.27 -18.20 -14.06
N LYS A 3 -13.79 -18.26 -12.81
CA LYS A 3 -14.02 -17.18 -11.82
C LYS A 3 -13.47 -15.89 -12.43
N GLN A 4 -14.34 -14.90 -12.68
CA GLN A 4 -13.91 -13.55 -12.97
C GLN A 4 -13.17 -13.05 -11.72
N LYS A 5 -11.85 -13.01 -11.79
CA LYS A 5 -11.01 -12.52 -10.71
C LYS A 5 -11.01 -11.01 -10.86
N GLU A 6 -11.66 -10.28 -9.95
CA GLU A 6 -11.50 -8.81 -9.89
C GLU A 6 -10.01 -8.50 -9.82
N GLU A 7 -9.46 -7.95 -10.90
CA GLU A 7 -8.06 -7.58 -10.98
C GLU A 7 -7.84 -6.31 -10.17
N LYS A 8 -7.53 -6.49 -8.88
CA LYS A 8 -7.21 -5.38 -7.99
C LYS A 8 -5.79 -4.94 -8.26
N ASN A 9 -5.63 -3.67 -8.63
CA ASN A 9 -4.33 -3.04 -8.85
C ASN A 9 -3.97 -2.23 -7.61
N PHE A 10 -2.74 -2.37 -7.12
CA PHE A 10 -2.29 -1.76 -5.87
C PHE A 10 -1.13 -0.82 -6.14
N THR A 11 -1.15 0.33 -5.48
CA THR A 11 0.04 1.17 -5.27
C THR A 11 0.41 1.10 -3.80
N TYR A 12 1.69 0.95 -3.48
CA TYR A 12 2.14 0.74 -2.11
C TYR A 12 3.41 1.51 -1.78
N ILE A 13 3.61 1.75 -0.48
CA ILE A 13 4.88 2.24 0.09
C ILE A 13 5.39 1.22 1.10
N LEU A 14 6.66 0.85 0.93
CA LEU A 14 7.42 0.03 1.87
C LEU A 14 8.43 0.90 2.62
N LYS A 15 8.59 0.66 3.91
CA LYS A 15 9.72 1.15 4.69
C LYS A 15 10.81 0.09 4.70
N CYS A 16 11.98 0.48 4.23
CA CYS A 16 13.20 -0.32 4.23
C CYS A 16 13.86 -0.33 5.61
N SER A 17 14.78 -1.26 5.84
CA SER A 17 15.54 -1.35 7.09
C SER A 17 16.44 -0.14 7.37
N ASP A 18 16.84 0.59 6.34
CA ASP A 18 17.59 1.86 6.43
C ASP A 18 16.69 3.09 6.63
N GLY A 19 15.39 2.90 6.85
CA GLY A 19 14.42 3.98 7.03
C GLY A 19 14.05 4.72 5.73
N THR A 20 14.56 4.29 4.57
CA THR A 20 14.14 4.81 3.26
C THR A 20 12.77 4.25 2.85
N PHE A 21 12.13 4.93 1.90
CA PHE A 21 10.85 4.50 1.34
C PHE A 21 11.00 4.00 -0.09
N TYR A 22 10.40 2.85 -0.36
CA TYR A 22 10.23 2.31 -1.70
C TYR A 22 8.76 2.38 -2.10
N THR A 23 8.48 2.93 -3.28
CA THR A 23 7.12 3.00 -3.84
C THR A 23 7.05 2.14 -5.09
N GLY A 24 6.00 1.32 -5.18
CA GLY A 24 5.75 0.47 -6.34
C GLY A 24 4.27 0.21 -6.56
N TRP A 25 3.96 -0.48 -7.66
CA TRP A 25 2.63 -1.01 -7.93
C TRP A 25 2.67 -2.54 -8.16
N THR A 26 1.53 -3.21 -8.04
CA THR A 26 1.35 -4.65 -8.32
C THR A 26 -0.14 -5.02 -8.40
N ASN A 27 -0.47 -6.16 -8.99
CA ASN A 27 -1.82 -6.75 -8.89
C ASN A 27 -1.95 -7.79 -7.76
N ASP A 28 -0.87 -8.09 -7.04
CA ASP A 28 -0.86 -9.01 -5.90
C ASP A 28 0.10 -8.51 -4.82
N LEU A 29 -0.45 -7.72 -3.90
CA LEU A 29 0.32 -7.06 -2.84
C LEU A 29 1.01 -8.05 -1.90
N LYS A 30 0.33 -9.13 -1.54
CA LYS A 30 0.86 -10.15 -0.61
C LYS A 30 2.04 -10.88 -1.24
N LYS A 31 1.89 -11.36 -2.47
CA LYS A 31 2.97 -12.02 -3.22
C LYS A 31 4.16 -11.08 -3.42
N ARG A 32 3.89 -9.82 -3.75
CA ARG A 32 4.93 -8.81 -3.97
C ARG A 32 5.73 -8.52 -2.70
N LEU A 33 5.06 -8.31 -1.57
CA LEU A 33 5.72 -8.08 -0.28
C LEU A 33 6.61 -9.26 0.12
N LYS A 34 6.11 -10.49 -0.03
CA LYS A 34 6.90 -11.71 0.21
C LYS A 34 8.14 -11.76 -0.68
N ALA A 35 8.00 -11.50 -1.98
CA ALA A 35 9.12 -11.48 -2.91
C ALA A 35 10.20 -10.43 -2.53
N HIS A 36 9.79 -9.24 -2.07
CA HIS A 36 10.74 -8.24 -1.58
C HIS A 36 11.54 -8.74 -0.37
N ASN A 37 10.88 -9.32 0.63
CA ASN A 37 11.56 -9.85 1.82
C ASN A 37 12.43 -11.09 1.52
N GLU A 38 12.07 -11.90 0.53
CA GLU A 38 12.91 -13.00 0.03
C GLU A 38 14.11 -12.54 -0.82
N GLY A 39 14.22 -11.24 -1.14
CA GLY A 39 15.29 -10.71 -2.00
C GLY A 39 15.10 -10.99 -3.49
N LYS A 40 13.90 -11.43 -3.88
CA LYS A 40 13.44 -11.62 -5.27
C LYS A 40 12.64 -10.43 -5.80
N GLY A 41 12.51 -9.36 -5.01
CA GLY A 41 11.85 -8.11 -5.39
C GLY A 41 12.75 -7.17 -6.18
N ALA A 42 12.46 -5.88 -6.12
CA ALA A 42 13.25 -4.87 -6.81
C ALA A 42 14.72 -4.84 -6.34
N LYS A 43 15.65 -4.54 -7.27
CA LYS A 43 17.09 -4.38 -6.98
C LYS A 43 17.32 -3.44 -5.79
N TYR A 44 16.59 -2.34 -5.72
CA TYR A 44 16.68 -1.34 -4.64
C TYR A 44 16.43 -1.94 -3.26
N THR A 45 15.36 -2.73 -3.12
CA THR A 45 14.96 -3.34 -1.85
C THR A 45 15.78 -4.57 -1.49
N LYS A 46 16.45 -5.23 -2.45
CA LYS A 46 17.17 -6.49 -2.22
C LYS A 46 18.24 -6.37 -1.13
N THR A 47 18.93 -5.23 -1.06
CA THR A 47 19.97 -4.94 -0.05
C THR A 47 19.44 -4.19 1.17
N ARG A 48 18.14 -3.89 1.24
CA ARG A 48 17.51 -3.03 2.26
C ARG A 48 16.35 -3.73 2.97
N ARG A 49 16.55 -5.02 3.23
CA ARG A 49 15.59 -5.90 3.89
C ARG A 49 15.88 -5.93 5.40
N PRO A 50 14.90 -6.31 6.24
CA PRO A 50 13.49 -6.53 5.89
C PRO A 50 12.80 -5.23 5.47
N VAL A 51 11.72 -5.38 4.70
CA VAL A 51 10.83 -4.27 4.32
C VAL A 51 9.46 -4.48 4.95
N ALA A 52 8.88 -3.39 5.45
CA ALA A 52 7.54 -3.37 6.03
C ALA A 52 6.58 -2.59 5.14
N LEU A 53 5.40 -3.15 4.88
CA LEU A 53 4.32 -2.42 4.21
C LEU A 53 3.81 -1.33 5.16
N GLN A 54 3.81 -0.07 4.69
CA GLN A 54 3.34 1.07 5.48
C GLN A 54 2.04 1.66 4.95
N TYR A 55 1.77 1.47 3.66
CA TYR A 55 0.65 2.09 2.98
C TYR A 55 0.32 1.32 1.70
N TYR A 56 -0.97 1.23 1.36
CA TYR A 56 -1.42 0.84 0.03
C TYR A 56 -2.76 1.48 -0.35
N GLU A 57 -2.97 1.67 -1.65
CA GLU A 57 -4.25 2.04 -2.28
C GLU A 57 -4.63 1.01 -3.33
N VAL A 58 -5.94 0.85 -3.56
CA VAL A 58 -6.51 -0.11 -4.53
C VAL A 58 -7.17 0.66 -5.68
N PHE A 59 -6.94 0.20 -6.89
CA PHE A 59 -7.42 0.79 -8.14
C PHE A 59 -8.06 -0.26 -9.02
N ALA A 60 -9.02 0.18 -9.83
CA ALA A 60 -9.71 -0.69 -10.79
C ALA A 60 -8.80 -1.01 -11.99
N SER A 61 -7.93 -0.07 -12.38
CA SER A 61 -7.02 -0.24 -13.52
C SER A 61 -5.54 -0.21 -13.12
N ARG A 62 -4.71 -0.82 -13.97
CA ARG A 62 -3.25 -0.76 -13.86
C ARG A 62 -2.76 0.66 -14.05
N GLU A 63 -3.36 1.40 -14.97
CA GLU A 63 -3.00 2.75 -15.36
C GLU A 63 -3.16 3.72 -14.19
N GLU A 64 -4.24 3.61 -13.43
CA GLU A 64 -4.47 4.40 -12.22
C GLU A 64 -3.42 4.10 -11.15
N ALA A 65 -3.13 2.82 -10.90
CA ALA A 65 -2.10 2.43 -9.94
C ALA A 65 -0.73 2.99 -10.32
N MET A 66 -0.34 2.85 -11.60
CA MET A 66 0.93 3.40 -12.11
C MET A 66 0.96 4.93 -12.05
N ARG A 67 -0.14 5.61 -12.37
CA ARG A 67 -0.24 7.08 -12.25
C ARG A 67 -0.06 7.51 -10.80
N ARG A 68 -0.70 6.82 -9.85
CA ARG A 68 -0.55 7.09 -8.43
C ARG A 68 0.88 6.84 -7.94
N GLU A 69 1.49 5.74 -8.37
CA GLU A 69 2.89 5.42 -8.06
C GLU A 69 3.82 6.57 -8.49
N TYR A 70 3.64 7.07 -9.71
CA TYR A 70 4.41 8.21 -10.23
C TYR A 70 4.22 9.47 -9.39
N GLN A 71 2.98 9.80 -9.01
CA GLN A 71 2.69 10.94 -8.13
C GLN A 71 3.40 10.79 -6.79
N ILE A 72 3.26 9.63 -6.13
CA ILE A 72 3.88 9.38 -4.81
C ILE A 72 5.41 9.44 -4.91
N LYS A 73 6.02 8.88 -5.97
CA LYS A 73 7.48 8.93 -6.15
C LYS A 73 8.03 10.35 -6.13
N ARG A 74 7.31 11.30 -6.74
CA ARG A 74 7.66 12.73 -6.81
C ARG A 74 7.42 13.51 -5.52
N LEU A 75 6.70 12.94 -4.55
CA LEU A 75 6.48 13.59 -3.27
C LEU A 75 7.80 13.70 -2.48
N PRO A 76 8.05 14.85 -1.82
CA PRO A 76 9.08 14.97 -0.81
C PRO A 76 8.88 13.95 0.31
N ARG A 77 9.95 13.60 1.03
CA ARG A 77 9.90 12.61 2.12
C ARG A 77 8.81 12.93 3.14
N LYS A 78 8.73 14.18 3.61
CA LYS A 78 7.72 14.63 4.59
C LYS A 78 6.29 14.35 4.13
N ARG A 79 5.98 14.60 2.85
CA ARG A 79 4.64 14.32 2.29
C ARG A 79 4.33 12.83 2.19
N LYS A 80 5.34 11.97 2.05
CA LYS A 80 5.17 10.51 2.11
C LYS A 80 4.89 10.05 3.55
N GLU A 81 5.56 10.65 4.53
CA GLU A 81 5.35 10.38 5.96
C GLU A 81 3.93 10.77 6.37
N GLU A 82 3.48 11.99 6.06
CA GLU A 82 2.10 12.44 6.28
C GLU A 82 1.07 11.50 5.65
N LEU A 83 1.31 11.06 4.40
CA LEU A 83 0.43 10.12 3.71
C LEU A 83 0.34 8.77 4.42
N ILE A 84 1.46 8.25 4.92
CA ILE A 84 1.51 7.00 5.68
C ILE A 84 0.80 7.15 7.02
N GLU A 85 1.07 8.24 7.75
CA GLU A 85 0.49 8.51 9.07
C GLU A 85 -1.04 8.59 8.98
N ASN A 86 -1.56 9.41 8.06
CA ASN A 86 -3.01 9.55 7.84
C ASN A 86 -3.66 8.20 7.48
N TYR A 87 -2.98 7.39 6.67
CA TYR A 87 -3.48 6.06 6.31
C TYR A 87 -3.53 5.12 7.51
N GLN A 88 -2.47 5.09 8.32
CA GLN A 88 -2.41 4.25 9.52
C GLN A 88 -3.46 4.67 10.55
N GLU A 89 -3.69 5.96 10.71
CA GLU A 89 -4.77 6.50 11.55
C GLU A 89 -6.14 6.05 11.05
N TYR A 90 -6.42 6.20 9.76
CA TYR A 90 -7.67 5.73 9.15
C TYR A 90 -7.89 4.22 9.34
N GLN A 91 -6.83 3.40 9.20
CA GLN A 91 -6.92 1.95 9.43
C GLN A 91 -7.23 1.63 10.90
N LYS A 92 -6.58 2.31 11.84
CA LYS A 92 -6.85 2.16 13.29
C LYS A 92 -8.29 2.52 13.62
N GLU A 93 -8.78 3.67 13.15
CA GLU A 93 -10.17 4.09 13.37
C GLU A 93 -11.18 3.11 12.80
N SER A 94 -10.91 2.59 11.59
CA SER A 94 -11.78 1.62 10.93
C SER A 94 -11.83 0.29 11.68
N GLN A 95 -10.70 -0.13 12.26
CA GLN A 95 -10.61 -1.34 13.07
C GLN A 95 -11.35 -1.17 14.41
N THR A 96 -11.15 -0.03 15.10
CA THR A 96 -11.87 0.30 16.34
C THR A 96 -13.39 0.36 16.10
N ARG A 97 -13.84 0.93 14.97
CA ARG A 97 -15.27 1.00 14.59
C ARG A 97 -15.88 -0.37 14.31
N HIS A 98 -15.11 -1.32 13.76
CA HIS A 98 -15.55 -2.69 13.55
C HIS A 98 -15.67 -3.47 14.86
N GLU A 99 -14.77 -3.21 15.81
CA GLU A 99 -14.76 -3.86 17.14
C GLU A 99 -15.89 -3.36 18.06
N ILE A 100 -16.35 -2.11 17.89
CA ILE A 100 -17.44 -1.52 18.68
C ILE A 100 -18.85 -1.65 18.05
N GLY A 101 -19.00 -2.37 16.94
CA GLY A 101 -20.31 -2.81 16.42
C GLY A 101 -21.35 -1.71 16.16
N TYR A 102 -20.95 -0.53 15.67
CA TYR A 102 -21.93 0.53 15.34
C TYR A 102 -22.40 0.46 13.87
N GLN A 103 -23.70 0.20 13.70
CA GLN A 103 -24.45 0.39 12.45
C GLN A 103 -24.40 1.88 12.08
N LYS A 104 -23.90 2.22 10.89
CA LYS A 104 -24.08 3.56 10.33
C LYS A 104 -25.51 3.70 9.80
N GLU A 105 -26.36 4.43 10.50
CA GLU A 105 -27.41 5.19 9.82
C GLU A 105 -26.74 6.40 9.14
N ASN A 106 -26.96 6.52 7.84
CA ASN A 106 -26.50 7.61 6.99
C ASN A 106 -27.47 8.80 7.15
N PRO A 107 -27.01 10.02 7.46
CA PRO A 107 -27.80 11.20 7.15
C PRO A 107 -27.24 11.92 5.91
N ALA A 108 -28.12 11.97 4.90
CA ALA A 108 -28.31 12.97 3.83
C ALA A 108 -27.11 13.61 3.14
#